data_AF-A0A7X7IV24-F1
#
_entry.id   AF-A0A7X7IV24-F1
#
_cell.length_a   1.000
_cell.length_b   1.000
_cell.length_c   1.000
_cell.angle_alpha   90.00
_cell.angle_beta   90.00
_cell.angle_gamma   90.00
#
_symmetry.space_group_name_H-M   'P 1'
#
loop_
_entity.id
_entity.type
_entity.pdbx_description
1 polymer ?
#
loop_
_entity_poly.entity_id
_entity_poly.type
_entity_poly.pdbx_seq_one_letter_code
_entity_poly.pdbx_strand_id
1 'polypeptide(L)' 'PKILGAELVLICVNRAMEPVEAVLDLSAVARLAPGAATAMFEGRTVPVGADRVLKDRFGPLERHVYKLRLK' A
#
# COMPACT_ATOMS: atom_id res chain seq x y z
N PRO A 1 8.07 3.24 5.66
CA PRO A 1 7.83 3.83 4.30
C PRO A 1 9.15 4.36 3.75
N LYS A 2 9.42 4.22 2.44
CA LYS A 2 10.63 4.75 1.81
C LYS A 2 10.28 5.47 0.51
N ILE A 3 10.81 6.68 0.30
CA ILE A 3 10.67 7.41 -0.95
C ILE A 3 11.91 7.15 -1.81
N LEU A 4 11.69 6.81 -3.08
CA LEU A 4 12.72 6.54 -4.09
C LEU A 4 12.36 7.32 -5.36
N GLY A 5 12.92 8.53 -5.52
CA GLY A 5 12.58 9.41 -6.63
C GLY A 5 11.09 9.81 -6.61
N ALA A 6 10.37 9.41 -7.66
CA ALA A 6 8.92 9.63 -7.78
C ALA A 6 8.08 8.44 -7.28
N GLU A 7 8.68 7.50 -6.55
CA GLU A 7 7.98 6.34 -5.97
C GLU A 7 7.97 6.38 -4.44
N LEU A 8 6.84 6.02 -3.84
CA LEU A 8 6.73 5.62 -2.45
C LEU A 8 6.64 4.10 -2.39
N VAL A 9 7.51 3.49 -1.59
CA VAL A 9 7.52 2.06 -1.30
C VAL A 9 7.02 1.83 0.13
N LEU A 10 6.00 0.99 0.26
CA LEU A 10 5.46 0.53 1.55
C LEU A 10 5.71 -0.97 1.68
N ILE A 11 6.18 -1.38 2.85
CA ILE A 11 6.32 -2.79 3.21
C ILE A 11 5.39 -3.01 4.39
N CYS A 12 4.38 -3.84 4.20
CA CYS A 12 3.36 -4.15 5.20
C CYS A 12 3.45 -5.64 5.51
N VAL A 13 3.49 -5.98 6.79
CA VAL A 13 3.58 -7.37 7.27
C VAL A 13 2.46 -7.58 8.26
N ASN A 14 1.57 -8.54 7.97
CA ASN A 14 0.68 -9.07 8.98
C ASN A 14 1.50 -9.97 9.91
N ARG A 15 1.46 -9.72 11.22
CA ARG A 15 2.12 -10.56 12.23
C ARG A 15 1.15 -11.43 13.01
N ALA A 16 -0.14 -11.33 12.73
CA ALA A 16 -1.17 -12.16 13.32
C ALA A 16 -1.22 -13.54 12.65
N MET A 17 -1.76 -14.51 13.40
CA MET A 17 -2.02 -15.87 12.92
C MET A 17 -3.35 -15.97 12.15
N GLU A 18 -4.09 -14.86 12.05
CA GLU A 18 -5.38 -14.74 11.38
C GLU A 18 -5.33 -13.68 10.28
N PRO A 19 -6.24 -13.74 9.28
CA PRO A 19 -6.33 -12.70 8.27
C PRO A 19 -6.70 -11.33 8.84
N VAL A 20 -6.13 -10.27 8.27
CA VAL A 20 -6.38 -8.88 8.68
C VAL A 20 -6.86 -8.06 7.48
N GLU A 21 -7.95 -7.33 7.68
CA GLU A 21 -8.37 -6.25 6.78
C GLU A 21 -7.60 -4.97 7.16
N ALA A 22 -6.59 -4.63 6.36
CA ALA A 22 -5.74 -3.48 6.62
C ALA A 22 -6.28 -2.23 5.92
N VAL A 23 -6.23 -1.12 6.66
CA VAL A 23 -6.54 0.22 6.15
C VAL A 23 -5.30 1.08 6.32
N LEU A 24 -4.68 1.46 5.20
CA LEU A 24 -3.51 2.32 5.17
C LEU A 24 -3.96 3.74 4.79
N ASP A 25 -3.87 4.67 5.74
CA ASP A 25 -4.08 6.09 5.50
C ASP A 25 -2.80 6.73 4.93
N LEU A 26 -2.89 7.22 3.69
CA LEU A 26 -1.80 7.89 2.98
C LEU A 26 -2.05 9.39 2.80
N SER A 27 -3.00 9.97 3.56
CA SER A 27 -3.37 11.39 3.49
C SER A 27 -2.18 12.34 3.73
N ALA A 28 -1.30 11.98 4.66
CA ALA A 28 -0.07 12.73 4.98
C ALA A 28 1.00 12.70 3.87
N VAL A 29 0.86 11.86 2.85
CA VAL A 29 1.76 11.83 1.70
C VAL A 29 1.35 12.95 0.73
N ALA A 30 1.84 14.16 0.99
CA ALA A 30 1.44 15.38 0.27
C ALA A 30 1.54 15.25 -1.26
N ARG A 31 2.59 14.56 -1.74
CA ARG A 31 2.88 14.34 -3.17
C ARG A 31 2.20 13.11 -3.76
N LEU A 32 1.30 12.43 -3.04
CA LEU A 32 0.68 11.23 -3.59
C LEU A 32 -0.18 11.57 -4.81
N ALA A 33 0.09 10.91 -5.93
CA ALA A 33 -0.79 10.98 -7.07
C ALA A 33 -2.06 10.16 -6.79
N PRO A 34 -3.26 10.67 -7.12
CA PRO A 34 -4.45 9.83 -7.20
C PRO A 34 -4.18 8.67 -8.16
N GLY A 35 -4.59 7.46 -7.81
CA GLY A 35 -4.34 6.30 -8.64
C GLY A 35 -4.35 4.99 -7.85
N ALA A 36 -3.60 4.02 -8.34
CA ALA A 36 -3.50 2.72 -7.72
C ALA A 36 -2.07 2.42 -7.25
N ALA A 37 -1.96 1.63 -6.20
CA ALA A 37 -0.73 1.02 -5.74
C ALA A 37 -0.51 -0.30 -6.46
N THR A 38 0.74 -0.63 -6.77
CA THR A 38 1.11 -1.96 -7.29
C THR A 38 1.65 -2.80 -6.15
N ALA A 39 0.98 -3.91 -5.84
CA ALA A 39 1.48 -4.95 -4.95
C ALA A 39 2.49 -5.81 -5.74
N MET A 40 3.77 -5.67 -5.39
CA MET A 40 4.89 -6.01 -6.26
C MET A 40 5.09 -7.51 -6.48
N PHE A 41 4.80 -8.36 -5.49
CA PHE A 41 5.07 -9.79 -5.58
C PHE A 41 3.90 -10.57 -6.17
N GLU A 42 2.69 -10.04 -6.00
CA GLU A 42 1.45 -10.61 -6.50
C GLU A 42 1.10 -10.06 -7.90
N GLY A 43 1.79 -9.00 -8.34
CA GLY A 43 1.55 -8.35 -9.64
C GLY A 43 0.16 -7.71 -9.76
N ARG A 44 -0.52 -7.46 -8.63
CA ARG A 44 -1.88 -6.92 -8.60
C ARG A 44 -1.90 -5.43 -8.31
N THR A 45 -2.92 -4.78 -8.83
CA THR A 45 -3.18 -3.36 -8.64
C THR A 45 -4.21 -3.18 -7.53
N VAL A 46 -3.88 -2.37 -6.52
CA VAL A 46 -4.76 -2.07 -5.38
C VAL A 46 -5.18 -0.60 -5.49
N PRO A 47 -6.49 -0.31 -5.59
CA PRO A 47 -6.96 1.07 -5.72
C PRO A 47 -6.63 1.88 -4.46
N VAL A 48 -6.18 3.11 -4.66
CA VAL A 48 -6.09 4.11 -3.60
C VAL A 48 -7.27 5.07 -3.80
N GLY A 49 -8.16 5.13 -2.82
CA GLY A 49 -9.34 5.98 -2.88
C GLY A 49 -8.99 7.46 -3.03
N ALA A 50 -9.97 8.29 -3.39
CA ALA A 50 -9.80 9.74 -3.45
C ALA A 50 -9.46 10.35 -2.07
N ASP A 51 -9.85 9.65 -1.01
CA ASP A 51 -9.49 9.88 0.39
C ASP A 51 -8.03 9.50 0.73
N ARG A 52 -7.25 9.03 -0.26
CA ARG A 52 -5.88 8.53 -0.12
C ARG A 52 -5.78 7.31 0.82
N VAL A 53 -6.85 6.53 0.91
CA VAL A 53 -6.86 5.29 1.68
C VAL A 53 -6.62 4.11 0.76
N LEU A 54 -5.70 3.22 1.15
CA LEU A 54 -5.48 1.92 0.53
C LEU A 54 -6.04 0.85 1.46
N LYS A 55 -6.97 0.04 0.94
CA LYS A 55 -7.56 -1.09 1.67
C LYS A 55 -7.07 -2.39 1.05
N ASP A 56 -6.60 -3.30 1.89
CA ASP A 56 -6.15 -4.60 1.42
C ASP A 56 -6.28 -5.67 2.50
N ARG A 57 -6.44 -6.93 2.07
CA ARG A 57 -6.55 -8.08 2.95
C ARG A 57 -5.22 -8.81 3.00
N PHE A 58 -4.75 -9.11 4.20
CA PHE A 58 -3.54 -9.89 4.44
C PHE A 58 -3.93 -11.22 5.07
N GLY A 59 -3.43 -12.33 4.54
CA GLY A 59 -3.45 -13.63 5.19
C GLY A 59 -2.52 -13.69 6.42
N PRO A 60 -2.57 -14.79 7.20
CA PRO A 60 -1.69 -15.00 8.34
C PRO A 60 -0.22 -14.89 7.96
N LEU A 61 0.56 -14.11 8.71
CA LEU A 61 2.00 -13.92 8.48
C LEU A 61 2.39 -13.41 7.08
N GLU A 62 1.42 -12.89 6.31
CA GLU A 62 1.64 -12.43 4.93
C GLU A 62 2.34 -11.07 4.88
N ARG A 63 3.09 -10.84 3.80
CA ARG A 63 3.75 -9.57 3.52
C ARG A 63 3.38 -9.09 2.12
N HIS A 64 2.95 -7.83 2.05
CA HIS A 64 2.79 -7.12 0.79
C HIS A 64 3.80 -5.97 0.69
N VAL A 65 4.27 -5.73 -0.53
CA VAL A 65 5.11 -4.57 -0.86
C VAL A 65 4.41 -3.75 -1.92
N TYR A 66 4.08 -2.51 -1.58
CA TYR A 66 3.38 -1.61 -2.48
C TYR A 66 4.32 -0.57 -3.07
N LYS A 67 4.16 -0.31 -4.36
CA LYS A 67 4.71 0.85 -5.06
C LYS A 67 3.60 1.83 -5.41
N LEU A 68 3.79 3.09 -5.06
CA LEU A 68 2.88 4.18 -5.38
C LEU A 68 3.63 5.30 -6.09
N ARG A 69 2.99 5.95 -7.05
CA ARG A 69 3.56 7.11 -7.75
C ARG A 69 3.33 8.40 -6.97
N LEU A 70 4.35 9.24 -6.94
CA LEU A 70 4.34 10.59 -6.41
C LEU A 70 4.33 11.60 -7.57
N LYS A 71 3.65 12.73 -7.37
CA LYS A 71 3.66 13.93 -8.23
C LYS A 71 4.91 14.76 -8.01
#